data_AF-A0A1Q5R0D6-F1
#
_entry.id   AF-A0A1Q5R0D6-F1
#
_cell.length_a   1.000
_cell.length_b   1.000
_cell.length_c   1.000
_cell.angle_alpha   90.00
_cell.angle_beta   90.00
_cell.angle_gamma   90.00
#
_symmetry.space_group_name_H-M   'P 1'
#
loop_
_entity.id
_entity.type
_entity.pdbx_description
1 polymer ?
#
loop_
_entity_poly.entity_id
_entity_poly.type
_entity_poly.pdbx_seq_one_letter_code
_entity_poly.pdbx_strand_id
1 'polypeptide(L)'
;MRKFLSVSLTGRAHLTLFTKRDGLRSIYPGGSTTIRKLLSRLMWLTSTIGPAALLGASSVSSGERIQNDGPHLYEVSQVLMRAYNADDVQAIQSLLSPKLEKLYDRPAIEKVLSACRTNVLPSIVRTSLPASGTRFYGFFAVYGEAHTTSMILEIDPRNRIIFWAMADEVLNGDFRCALKALN
;
A
#
# COMPACT_ATOMS: atom_id res chain seq x y z
N MET A 1 15.72 -6.15 -9.80
CA MET A 1 14.71 -5.74 -10.79
C MET A 1 13.41 -6.46 -10.48
N ARG A 2 12.31 -5.77 -10.17
CA ARG A 2 11.00 -6.40 -9.91
C ARG A 2 9.97 -5.78 -10.86
N LYS A 3 9.29 -6.64 -11.63
CA LYS A 3 8.17 -6.26 -12.50
C LYS A 3 6.89 -6.54 -11.71
N PHE A 4 5.97 -5.59 -11.67
CA PHE A 4 4.68 -5.76 -11.01
C PHE A 4 3.59 -5.95 -12.04
N LEU A 5 2.78 -6.98 -11.85
CA LEU A 5 1.56 -7.23 -12.61
C LEU A 5 0.40 -6.90 -11.66
N SER A 6 -0.47 -5.98 -12.06
CA SER A 6 -1.76 -5.77 -11.39
C SER A 6 -2.85 -6.14 -12.38
N VAL A 7 -3.77 -7.02 -11.97
CA VAL A 7 -4.91 -7.44 -12.77
C VAL A 7 -6.16 -6.93 -12.05
N SER A 8 -6.88 -5.99 -12.69
CA SER A 8 -8.19 -5.55 -12.20
C SER A 8 -9.27 -6.53 -12.66
N LEU A 9 -10.01 -7.09 -11.71
CA LEU A 9 -11.18 -7.95 -11.93
C LEU A 9 -12.43 -7.10 -12.16
N THR A 10 -12.43 -6.31 -13.23
CA THR A 10 -13.63 -5.66 -13.77
C THR A 10 -13.73 -5.96 -15.26
N GLY A 11 -14.00 -7.21 -15.63
CA GLY A 11 -14.56 -7.64 -16.93
C GLY A 11 -13.85 -7.23 -18.25
N ARG A 12 -12.78 -6.45 -18.21
CA ARG A 12 -11.96 -6.01 -19.33
C ARG A 12 -10.51 -6.00 -18.88
N ALA A 13 -9.70 -6.90 -19.43
CA ALA A 13 -8.28 -6.94 -19.16
C ALA A 13 -7.60 -5.73 -19.83
N HIS A 14 -7.20 -4.75 -19.02
CA HIS A 14 -6.31 -3.67 -19.44
C HIS A 14 -4.88 -4.02 -19.02
N LEU A 15 -3.95 -3.98 -19.96
CA LEU A 15 -2.53 -4.25 -19.72
C LEU A 15 -1.77 -2.93 -19.82
N THR A 16 -1.27 -2.42 -18.71
CA THR A 16 -0.44 -1.19 -18.69
C THR A 16 0.97 -1.56 -18.24
N LEU A 17 1.95 -1.35 -19.13
CA LEU A 17 3.36 -1.62 -18.87
C LEU A 17 4.04 -0.32 -18.41
N PHE A 18 4.67 -0.35 -17.23
CA PHE A 18 5.41 0.80 -16.71
C PHE A 18 6.93 0.60 -16.87
N THR A 19 7.60 1.55 -17.53
CA THR A 19 9.06 1.68 -17.53
C THR A 19 9.46 3.00 -16.85
N LYS A 20 10.42 2.94 -15.92
CA LYS A 20 10.83 4.05 -15.02
C LYS A 20 11.63 5.18 -15.71
N ARG A 21 11.57 5.33 -17.02
CA ARG A 21 12.16 6.46 -17.73
C ARG A 21 11.19 6.90 -18.81
N ASP A 22 10.95 8.20 -18.81
CA ASP A 22 10.22 9.00 -19.79
C ASP A 22 8.70 9.11 -19.58
N GLY A 23 8.25 10.37 -19.61
CA GLY A 23 6.89 10.79 -19.30
C GLY A 23 5.81 10.14 -20.17
N LEU A 24 4.57 10.18 -19.66
CA LEU A 24 3.40 9.55 -20.26
C LEU A 24 3.24 9.89 -21.74
N ARG A 25 3.47 8.89 -22.61
CA ARG A 25 2.73 8.77 -23.87
C ARG A 25 1.69 7.66 -23.69
N SER A 26 0.43 8.05 -23.70
CA SER A 26 -0.71 7.13 -23.80
C SER A 26 -0.73 6.55 -25.22
N ILE A 27 -0.61 5.23 -25.36
CA ILE A 27 -0.81 4.51 -26.62
C ILE A 27 -2.08 3.68 -26.45
N TYR A 28 -3.16 4.11 -27.09
CA TYR A 28 -4.32 3.26 -27.36
C TYR A 28 -3.99 2.31 -28.53
N PRO A 29 -4.34 1.03 -28.41
CA PRO A 29 -5.07 0.36 -29.50
C PRO A 29 -6.26 -0.42 -28.91
N GLY A 30 -7.46 -0.36 -29.49
CA GLY A 30 -7.72 -0.78 -30.87
C GLY A 30 -7.69 -2.31 -30.91
N GLY A 31 -8.85 -2.95 -30.78
CA GLY A 31 -8.95 -4.40 -30.61
C GLY A 31 -8.36 -5.22 -31.76
N SER A 32 -7.87 -6.41 -31.45
CA SER A 32 -7.90 -7.55 -32.38
C SER A 32 -7.55 -8.84 -31.64
N THR A 33 -8.46 -9.79 -31.72
CA THR A 33 -8.29 -11.23 -31.48
C THR A 33 -7.04 -11.75 -32.17
N THR A 34 -5.94 -12.07 -31.46
CA THR A 34 -4.92 -13.10 -31.79
C THR A 34 -3.82 -13.15 -30.72
N ILE A 35 -4.07 -13.74 -29.53
CA ILE A 35 -2.99 -14.27 -28.66
C ILE A 35 -3.49 -15.53 -27.94
N ARG A 36 -3.77 -16.57 -28.72
CA ARG A 36 -3.84 -17.97 -28.24
C ARG A 36 -2.96 -18.80 -29.17
N LYS A 37 -1.64 -18.76 -28.99
CA LYS A 37 -0.70 -19.69 -29.68
C LYS A 37 0.78 -19.57 -29.25
N LEU A 38 1.09 -19.35 -27.97
CA LEU A 38 2.50 -19.26 -27.55
C LEU A 38 2.82 -19.85 -26.16
N LEU A 39 2.25 -21.02 -25.83
CA LEU A 39 2.58 -21.74 -24.57
C LEU A 39 2.70 -23.26 -24.74
N SER A 40 3.33 -23.74 -25.82
CA SER A 40 3.46 -25.20 -26.04
C SER A 40 4.78 -25.66 -26.64
N ARG A 41 5.90 -25.00 -26.34
CA ARG A 41 7.25 -25.51 -26.66
C ARG A 41 8.29 -24.98 -25.68
N LEU A 42 8.56 -25.71 -24.59
CA LEU A 42 9.84 -25.75 -23.88
C LEU A 42 9.71 -26.67 -22.65
N MET A 43 9.53 -27.96 -22.92
CA MET A 43 10.01 -29.01 -22.02
C MET A 43 10.89 -29.93 -22.86
N TRP A 44 11.81 -30.62 -22.20
CA TRP A 44 12.87 -31.47 -22.72
C TRP A 44 14.20 -30.75 -22.95
N LEU A 45 15.03 -30.73 -21.92
CA LEU A 45 16.38 -31.30 -22.03
C LEU A 45 16.91 -31.65 -20.63
N THR A 46 17.17 -32.94 -20.49
CA THR A 46 17.84 -33.63 -19.40
C THR A 46 19.31 -33.26 -19.35
N SER A 47 19.90 -33.16 -18.15
CA SER A 47 21.24 -33.70 -17.92
C SER A 47 21.51 -33.92 -16.44
N THR A 48 21.88 -35.17 -16.18
CA THR A 48 22.44 -35.80 -14.99
C THR A 48 23.65 -35.05 -14.42
N ILE A 49 23.65 -34.79 -13.10
CA ILE A 49 24.84 -34.44 -12.33
C ILE A 49 24.91 -35.37 -11.12
N GLY A 50 26.03 -36.07 -10.99
CA GLY A 50 26.31 -37.08 -9.95
C GLY A 50 26.60 -36.49 -8.56
N PRO A 51 26.79 -37.36 -7.56
CA PRO A 51 26.91 -36.97 -6.16
C PRO A 51 28.37 -36.65 -5.80
N ALA A 52 28.62 -35.49 -5.21
CA ALA A 52 29.86 -35.19 -4.52
C ALA A 52 29.53 -34.68 -3.11
N ALA A 53 29.84 -35.52 -2.13
CA ALA A 53 29.80 -35.19 -0.72
C ALA A 53 30.82 -34.09 -0.40
N LEU A 54 30.42 -33.09 0.39
CA LEU A 54 31.31 -32.25 1.17
C LEU A 54 30.58 -31.84 2.45
N LEU A 55 31.02 -32.45 3.54
CA LEU A 55 30.79 -32.02 4.93
C LEU A 55 31.35 -30.60 5.08
N GLY A 56 30.54 -29.68 5.62
CA GLY A 56 30.99 -28.31 5.86
C GLY A 56 30.01 -27.52 6.71
N ALA A 57 30.29 -27.49 8.02
CA ALA A 57 29.89 -26.49 9.02
C ALA A 57 28.44 -25.98 8.97
N SER A 58 27.59 -26.56 9.82
CA SER A 58 26.37 -25.92 10.30
C SER A 58 26.75 -24.74 11.20
N SER A 59 27.06 -23.58 10.62
CA SER A 59 27.01 -22.33 11.37
C SER A 59 25.55 -22.07 11.70
N VAL A 60 25.18 -22.37 12.95
CA VAL A 60 23.96 -21.84 13.58
C VAL A 60 24.17 -20.33 13.63
N SER A 61 23.80 -19.66 12.54
CA SER A 61 23.50 -18.24 12.58
C SER A 61 22.30 -18.14 13.51
N SER A 62 22.56 -17.73 14.75
CA SER A 62 21.58 -17.15 15.65
C SER A 62 21.11 -15.85 15.00
N GLY A 63 20.34 -15.98 13.92
CA GLY A 63 19.63 -14.88 13.32
C GLY A 63 18.72 -14.36 14.41
N GLU A 64 19.07 -13.20 14.94
CA GLU A 64 18.25 -12.41 15.82
C GLU A 64 16.89 -12.29 15.15
N ARG A 65 15.97 -13.16 15.57
CA ARG A 65 14.60 -13.16 15.11
C ARG A 65 14.05 -11.90 15.74
N ILE A 66 14.13 -10.78 15.03
CA ILE A 66 13.49 -9.54 15.43
C ILE A 66 12.03 -9.94 15.66
N GLN A 67 11.71 -10.11 16.94
CA GLN A 67 10.42 -10.55 17.42
C GLN A 67 9.53 -9.36 17.14
N ASN A 68 8.83 -9.49 16.03
CA ASN A 68 8.20 -8.40 15.32
C ASN A 68 6.78 -8.22 15.87
N ASP A 69 6.70 -8.10 17.20
CA ASP A 69 5.47 -8.14 17.99
C ASP A 69 4.77 -6.77 18.11
N GLY A 70 5.22 -5.78 17.33
CA GLY A 70 4.55 -4.49 17.22
C GLY A 70 3.26 -4.59 16.40
N PRO A 71 2.23 -3.76 16.69
CA PRO A 71 0.94 -3.80 16.03
C PRO A 71 1.08 -3.86 14.51
N HIS A 72 0.40 -4.83 13.89
CA HIS A 72 0.39 -4.95 12.45
C HIS A 72 -0.21 -3.67 11.82
N LEU A 73 0.20 -3.33 10.60
CA LEU A 73 -0.33 -2.17 9.84
C LEU A 73 -1.86 -2.06 9.87
N TYR A 74 -2.55 -3.20 9.89
CA TYR A 74 -3.99 -3.28 10.02
C TYR A 74 -4.52 -2.81 11.40
N GLU A 75 -3.81 -3.09 12.49
CA GLU A 75 -4.19 -2.59 13.82
C GLU A 75 -4.05 -1.07 13.90
N VAL A 76 -2.98 -0.51 13.33
CA VAL A 76 -2.83 0.95 13.22
C VAL A 76 -3.98 1.55 12.40
N SER A 77 -4.40 0.90 11.31
CA SER A 77 -5.54 1.38 10.52
C SER A 77 -6.87 1.31 11.30
N GLN A 78 -7.07 0.29 12.15
CA GLN A 78 -8.25 0.23 13.03
C GLN A 78 -8.26 1.34 14.08
N VAL A 79 -7.12 1.65 14.69
CA VAL A 79 -7.02 2.76 15.66
C VAL A 79 -7.27 4.10 14.97
N LEU A 80 -6.64 4.31 13.81
CA LEU A 80 -6.82 5.51 13.00
C LEU A 80 -8.30 5.69 12.57
N MET A 81 -8.98 4.63 12.16
CA MET A 81 -10.40 4.65 11.82
C MET A 81 -11.26 5.10 13.00
N ARG A 82 -11.02 4.56 14.21
CA ARG A 82 -11.76 4.96 15.41
C ARG A 82 -11.54 6.43 15.74
N ALA A 83 -10.28 6.88 15.70
CA ALA A 83 -9.94 8.28 15.97
C ALA A 83 -10.55 9.22 14.92
N TYR A 84 -10.55 8.83 13.64
CA TYR A 84 -11.21 9.56 12.56
C TYR A 84 -12.71 9.71 12.80
N ASN A 85 -13.41 8.64 13.15
CA ASN A 85 -14.85 8.70 13.38
C ASN A 85 -15.23 9.49 14.64
N ALA A 86 -14.38 9.43 15.68
CA ALA A 86 -14.60 10.14 16.94
C ALA A 86 -14.23 11.63 16.90
N ASP A 87 -13.65 12.10 15.79
CA ASP A 87 -13.00 13.42 15.71
C ASP A 87 -11.94 13.64 16.79
N ASP A 88 -11.24 12.56 17.15
CA ASP A 88 -10.23 12.56 18.19
C ASP A 88 -8.87 12.99 17.63
N VAL A 89 -8.69 14.31 17.56
CA VAL A 89 -7.46 14.94 17.07
C VAL A 89 -6.25 14.52 17.89
N GLN A 90 -6.42 14.35 19.21
CA GLN A 90 -5.34 13.96 20.11
C GLN A 90 -4.91 12.52 19.84
N ALA A 91 -5.86 11.60 19.66
CA ALA A 91 -5.55 10.23 19.28
C ALA A 91 -4.83 10.19 17.93
N ILE A 92 -5.26 10.95 16.93
CA ILE A 92 -4.55 11.02 15.64
C ILE A 92 -3.15 11.57 15.81
N GLN A 93 -2.98 12.66 16.56
CA GLN A 93 -1.66 13.23 16.83
C GLN A 93 -0.73 12.19 17.50
N SER A 94 -1.25 11.40 18.44
CA SER A 94 -0.51 10.33 19.12
C SER A 94 -0.11 9.15 18.22
N LEU A 95 -0.66 9.05 17.01
CA LEU A 95 -0.26 8.04 16.03
C LEU A 95 0.86 8.55 15.12
N LEU A 96 1.11 9.85 15.05
CA LEU A 96 2.05 10.44 14.10
C LEU A 96 3.50 10.14 14.47
N SER A 97 4.36 9.94 13.49
CA SER A 97 5.81 9.89 13.74
C SER A 97 6.32 11.23 14.26
N PRO A 98 7.45 11.29 14.97
CA PRO A 98 8.01 12.55 15.47
C PRO A 98 8.28 13.59 14.36
N LYS A 99 8.50 13.15 13.12
CA LYS A 99 8.64 14.04 11.97
C LYS A 99 7.30 14.68 11.60
N LEU A 100 6.21 13.91 11.56
CA LEU A 100 4.88 14.43 11.27
C LEU A 100 4.30 15.26 12.43
N GLU A 101 4.52 14.86 13.68
CA GLU A 101 4.06 15.63 14.86
C GLU A 101 4.58 17.07 14.84
N LYS A 102 5.81 17.29 14.36
CA LYS A 102 6.40 18.63 14.20
C LYS A 102 5.75 19.46 13.08
N LEU A 103 5.16 18.80 12.09
CA LEU A 103 4.54 19.45 10.93
C LEU A 103 3.04 19.69 11.13
N TYR A 104 2.41 18.88 11.98
CA TYR A 104 0.97 18.88 12.19
C TYR A 104 0.66 19.12 13.67
N ASP A 105 0.47 20.39 13.99
CA ASP A 105 -0.16 20.78 15.24
C ASP A 105 -1.67 20.44 15.21
N ARG A 106 -2.32 20.60 16.36
CA ARG A 106 -3.75 20.29 16.52
C ARG A 106 -4.62 21.01 15.47
N PRO A 107 -4.50 22.33 15.23
CA PRO A 107 -5.26 23.03 14.18
C PRO A 107 -5.03 22.47 12.77
N ALA A 108 -3.79 22.09 12.43
CA ALA A 108 -3.50 21.50 11.14
C ALA A 108 -4.19 20.12 10.97
N ILE A 109 -4.20 19.29 12.02
CA ILE A 109 -4.91 18.00 11.99
C ILE A 109 -6.42 18.22 11.85
N GLU A 110 -7.02 19.12 12.62
CA GLU A 110 -8.45 19.49 12.52
C GLU A 110 -8.82 19.90 11.09
N LYS A 111 -7.99 20.73 10.45
CA LYS A 111 -8.18 21.15 9.06
C LYS A 111 -8.12 19.98 8.07
N VAL A 112 -7.18 19.06 8.24
CA VAL A 112 -7.07 17.86 7.40
C VAL A 112 -8.28 16.94 7.60
N LEU A 113 -8.71 16.70 8.83
CA LEU A 113 -9.90 15.88 9.12
C LEU A 113 -11.17 16.48 8.54
N SER A 114 -11.35 17.80 8.71
CA SER A 114 -12.46 18.52 8.09
C SER A 114 -12.46 18.37 6.57
N ALA A 115 -11.29 18.50 5.93
CA ALA A 115 -11.15 18.29 4.49
C ALA A 115 -11.47 16.84 4.08
N CYS A 116 -10.99 15.84 4.83
CA CYS A 116 -11.30 14.42 4.58
C CYS A 116 -12.80 14.13 4.68
N ARG A 117 -13.48 14.61 5.73
CA ARG A 117 -14.91 14.37 5.92
C ARG A 117 -15.77 15.05 4.87
N THR A 118 -15.38 16.27 4.49
CA THR A 118 -16.14 17.07 3.52
C THR A 118 -15.96 16.55 2.10
N ASN A 119 -14.74 16.15 1.71
CA ASN A 119 -14.42 15.91 0.30
C ASN A 119 -14.25 14.43 -0.05
N VAL A 120 -14.05 13.55 0.93
CA VAL A 120 -13.74 12.13 0.68
C VAL A 120 -14.76 11.23 1.34
N LEU A 121 -14.88 11.28 2.67
CA LEU A 121 -15.72 10.35 3.40
C LEU A 121 -16.16 10.90 4.76
N PRO A 122 -17.45 11.20 4.98
CA PRO A 122 -17.93 11.77 6.25
C PRO A 122 -17.62 10.89 7.47
N SER A 123 -17.77 9.57 7.32
CA SER A 123 -17.51 8.57 8.36
C SER A 123 -17.03 7.26 7.73
N ILE A 124 -16.21 6.51 8.45
CA ILE A 124 -15.69 5.21 8.00
C ILE A 124 -16.46 4.10 8.73
N VAL A 125 -17.19 3.27 7.98
CA VAL A 125 -17.90 2.11 8.52
C VAL A 125 -16.93 0.95 8.78
N ARG A 126 -16.02 0.69 7.83
CA ARG A 126 -14.98 -0.34 7.95
C ARG A 126 -13.81 -0.08 7.01
N THR A 127 -12.67 -0.69 7.30
CA THR A 127 -11.54 -0.81 6.36
C THR A 127 -11.33 -2.27 5.97
N SER A 128 -10.88 -2.52 4.74
CA SER A 128 -10.43 -3.85 4.32
C SER A 128 -9.14 -4.27 5.04
N LEU A 129 -8.72 -5.53 4.84
CA LEU A 129 -7.31 -5.90 4.96
C LEU A 129 -6.50 -5.15 3.88
N PRO A 130 -5.18 -4.95 4.07
CA PRO A 130 -4.35 -4.34 3.04
C PRO A 130 -4.37 -5.18 1.76
N ALA A 131 -4.85 -4.60 0.66
CA ALA A 131 -4.98 -5.27 -0.64
C ALA A 131 -3.64 -5.49 -1.32
N SER A 132 -2.68 -4.61 -1.06
CA SER A 132 -1.28 -4.74 -1.48
C SER A 132 -0.39 -3.91 -0.57
N GLY A 133 0.91 -4.23 -0.53
CA GLY A 133 1.89 -3.48 0.22
C GLY A 133 3.01 -4.32 0.84
N THR A 134 3.56 -3.81 1.93
CA THR A 134 4.56 -4.45 2.77
C THR A 134 4.08 -4.45 4.22
N ARG A 135 4.94 -4.81 5.16
CA ARG A 135 4.62 -4.68 6.59
C ARG A 135 4.41 -3.22 7.04
N PHE A 136 5.09 -2.27 6.39
CA PHE A 136 5.14 -0.86 6.81
C PHE A 136 4.33 0.05 5.90
N TYR A 137 3.69 -0.50 4.87
CA TYR A 137 3.01 0.26 3.83
C TYR A 137 1.84 -0.57 3.30
N GLY A 138 0.68 0.03 3.07
CA GLY A 138 -0.44 -0.70 2.48
C GLY A 138 -1.51 0.17 1.86
N PHE A 139 -2.17 -0.42 0.87
CA PHE A 139 -3.39 0.12 0.26
C PHE A 139 -4.61 -0.58 0.83
N PHE A 140 -5.61 0.21 1.23
CA PHE A 140 -6.84 -0.26 1.86
C PHE A 140 -8.03 0.25 1.06
N ALA A 141 -9.06 -0.58 0.93
CA ALA A 141 -10.40 -0.08 0.63
C ALA A 141 -11.02 0.42 1.94
N VAL A 142 -11.58 1.63 1.90
CA VAL A 142 -12.25 2.27 3.04
C VAL A 142 -13.70 2.48 2.67
N TYR A 143 -14.58 1.89 3.46
CA TYR A 143 -16.02 1.84 3.18
C TYR A 143 -16.73 2.81 4.12
N GLY A 144 -17.52 3.72 3.55
CA GLY A 144 -18.51 4.53 4.26
C GLY A 144 -19.91 3.97 4.05
N GLU A 145 -20.91 4.76 4.45
CA GLU A 145 -22.31 4.36 4.30
C GLU A 145 -22.76 4.30 2.84
N ALA A 146 -22.39 5.30 2.04
CA ALA A 146 -22.85 5.45 0.64
C ALA A 146 -21.74 5.33 -0.41
N HIS A 147 -20.47 5.34 0.00
CA HIS A 147 -19.33 5.43 -0.90
C HIS A 147 -18.14 4.61 -0.39
N THR A 148 -17.26 4.22 -1.31
CA THR A 148 -16.01 3.52 -1.00
C THR A 148 -14.86 4.28 -1.63
N THR A 149 -13.79 4.50 -0.86
CA THR A 149 -12.57 5.18 -1.32
C THR A 149 -11.33 4.32 -1.08
N SER A 150 -10.18 4.81 -1.54
CA SER A 150 -8.89 4.18 -1.25
C SER A 150 -8.14 4.94 -0.16
N MET A 151 -7.45 4.20 0.71
CA MET A 151 -6.51 4.75 1.69
C MET A 151 -5.12 4.17 1.48
N ILE A 152 -4.11 5.03 1.54
CA ILE A 152 -2.72 4.62 1.70
C ILE A 152 -2.32 4.90 3.16
N LEU A 153 -1.67 3.92 3.78
CA LEU A 153 -1.07 4.06 5.09
C LEU A 153 0.37 3.57 5.07
N GLU A 154 1.28 4.38 5.57
CA GLU A 154 2.68 4.05 5.80
C GLU A 154 3.06 4.35 7.25
N ILE A 155 3.74 3.40 7.87
CA ILE A 155 4.18 3.46 9.27
C ILE A 155 5.68 3.22 9.38
N ASP A 156 6.32 3.79 10.40
CA ASP A 156 7.70 3.51 10.75
C ASP A 156 7.84 2.18 11.53
N PRO A 157 9.07 1.73 11.84
CA PRO A 157 9.28 0.51 12.64
C PRO A 157 8.72 0.54 14.06
N ARG A 158 8.29 1.71 14.56
CA ARG A 158 7.63 1.90 15.86
C ARG A 158 6.12 2.00 15.71
N ASN A 159 5.58 1.68 14.53
CA ASN A 159 4.17 1.73 14.16
C ASN A 159 3.56 3.13 14.23
N ARG A 160 4.37 4.16 13.99
CA ARG A 160 3.93 5.55 13.90
C ARG A 160 3.70 5.94 12.46
N ILE A 161 2.65 6.69 12.19
CA ILE A 161 2.28 7.14 10.85
C ILE A 161 3.36 8.08 10.31
N ILE A 162 3.90 7.73 9.15
CA ILE A 162 4.81 8.59 8.37
C ILE A 162 4.14 9.11 7.09
N PHE A 163 3.09 8.43 6.64
CA PHE A 163 2.22 8.88 5.57
C PHE A 163 0.81 8.31 5.75
N TRP A 164 -0.20 9.15 5.61
CA TRP A 164 -1.59 8.72 5.51
C TRP A 164 -2.31 9.59 4.48
N ALA A 165 -3.09 8.97 3.61
CA ALA A 165 -3.96 9.70 2.69
C ALA A 165 -5.22 8.88 2.40
N MET A 166 -6.35 9.56 2.17
CA MET A 166 -7.55 8.98 1.57
C MET A 166 -7.94 9.77 0.33
N ALA A 167 -8.23 9.08 -0.76
CA ALA A 167 -8.67 9.72 -2.00
C ALA A 167 -9.40 8.71 -2.89
N ASP A 168 -10.41 9.20 -3.61
CA ASP A 168 -11.14 8.42 -4.60
C ASP A 168 -10.24 8.04 -5.77
N GLU A 169 -9.36 8.95 -6.16
CA GLU A 169 -8.34 8.72 -7.18
C GLU A 169 -6.98 9.19 -6.67
N VAL A 170 -6.35 8.31 -5.87
CA VAL A 170 -5.01 8.47 -5.31
C VAL A 170 -3.96 8.87 -6.37
N LEU A 171 -4.19 8.51 -7.64
CA LEU A 171 -3.29 8.75 -8.77
C LEU A 171 -3.34 10.17 -9.33
N ASN A 172 -4.38 10.95 -9.05
CA ASN A 172 -4.52 12.32 -9.56
C ASN A 172 -3.71 13.35 -8.77
N GLY A 173 -3.08 12.94 -7.67
CA GLY A 173 -2.25 13.81 -6.85
C GLY A 173 -3.04 14.82 -5.99
N ASP A 174 -4.37 14.69 -5.92
CA ASP A 174 -5.17 15.44 -4.95
C ASP A 174 -5.01 14.82 -3.55
N PHE A 175 -4.09 15.39 -2.77
CA PHE A 175 -3.77 14.97 -1.40
C PHE A 175 -4.38 15.91 -0.36
N ARG A 176 -5.53 16.52 -0.64
CA ARG A 176 -6.21 17.40 0.34
C ARG A 176 -6.60 16.67 1.62
N CYS A 177 -6.87 15.36 1.53
CA CYS A 177 -7.01 14.46 2.67
C CYS A 177 -5.72 13.65 2.85
N ALA A 178 -4.67 14.29 3.38
CA ALA A 178 -3.42 13.61 3.68
C ALA A 178 -2.63 14.24 4.84
N LEU A 179 -1.99 13.38 5.63
CA LEU A 179 -0.92 13.71 6.56
C LEU A 179 0.39 13.16 5.99
N LYS A 180 1.26 14.06 5.51
CA LYS A 180 2.52 13.69 4.86
C LYS A 180 3.60 14.72 5.12
N ALA A 181 4.85 14.28 5.16
CA ALA A 181 5.97 15.18 5.05
C ALA A 181 6.11 15.61 3.59
N LEU A 182 5.95 16.90 3.30
CA LEU A 182 6.45 17.46 2.04
C LEU A 182 7.98 17.44 2.13
N ASN A 183 8.64 16.72 1.24
CA ASN A 183 10.09 16.80 1.05
C ASN A 183 10.40 17.86 0.00
#